data_AF-A0A964NZ44-F1
#
_entry.id   AF-A0A964NZ44-F1
#
_cell.length_a   1.000
_cell.length_b   1.000
_cell.length_c   1.000
_cell.angle_alpha   90.00
_cell.angle_beta   90.00
_cell.angle_gamma   90.00
#
_symmetry.space_group_name_H-M   'P 1'
#
loop_
_entity.id
_entity.type
_entity.pdbx_description
1 polymer ?
#
loop_
_entity_poly.entity_id
_entity_poly.type
_entity_poly.pdbx_seq_one_letter_code
_entity_poly.pdbx_strand_id
1 'polypeptide(L)'
;MQIRFWGTRGSIAKPGPTTLRYGGNTSCVEIETDRGTLVVVDCGTGAHGLGQKLVSSGPTKGHVVISHTHWDHIQGFPFFAPFFVPGNEWEVYAPGAGGGLEGILRGQMEYAYFPVTIDQLGA
;
A
#
# COMPACT_ATOMS: atom_id res chain seq x y z
N MET A 1 8.89 -10.38 16.44
CA MET A 1 8.06 -9.53 15.57
C MET A 1 8.89 -8.33 15.15
N GLN A 2 8.80 -7.90 13.88
CA GLN A 2 9.47 -6.70 13.38
C GLN A 2 8.43 -5.73 12.80
N ILE A 3 8.62 -4.43 13.04
CA ILE A 3 7.75 -3.37 12.54
C ILE A 3 8.61 -2.31 11.87
N ARG A 4 8.32 -1.99 10.61
CA ARG A 4 9.03 -0.97 9.84
C ARG A 4 8.03 0.05 9.28
N PHE A 5 8.34 1.33 9.50
CA PHE A 5 7.54 2.44 9.00
C PHE A 5 8.10 2.90 7.65
N TRP A 6 7.28 2.80 6.61
CA TRP A 6 7.59 3.25 5.25
C TRP A 6 7.03 4.64 4.96
N GLY A 7 6.02 5.06 5.74
CA GLY A 7 5.57 6.43 5.81
C GLY A 7 4.85 6.72 7.13
N THR A 8 5.06 7.93 7.63
CA THR A 8 4.58 8.40 8.95
C THR A 8 3.92 9.77 8.88
N ARG A 9 3.61 10.25 7.67
CA ARG A 9 2.86 11.50 7.48
C ARG A 9 1.37 11.20 7.35
N GLY A 10 0.54 12.09 7.87
CA GLY A 10 -0.90 12.07 7.61
C GLY A 10 -1.26 13.10 6.52
N SER A 11 -2.50 13.05 6.05
CA SER A 11 -3.17 13.93 5.08
C SER A 11 -2.50 14.06 3.70
N ILE A 12 -1.22 14.44 3.64
CA ILE A 12 -0.47 14.63 2.40
C ILE A 12 1.00 14.20 2.57
N ALA A 13 1.60 13.71 1.48
CA ALA A 13 3.03 13.52 1.41
C ALA A 13 3.75 14.89 1.42
N LYS A 14 4.83 15.01 2.18
CA LYS A 14 5.60 16.27 2.32
C LYS A 14 7.10 16.00 2.37
N PRO A 15 7.75 15.69 1.23
CA PRO A 15 9.19 15.55 1.20
C PRO A 15 9.87 16.91 1.38
N GLY A 16 11.00 16.95 2.07
CA GLY A 16 11.81 18.15 2.18
C GLY A 16 12.88 18.07 3.28
N PRO A 17 13.80 19.05 3.36
CA PRO A 17 14.87 19.07 4.35
C PRO A 17 14.36 18.95 5.80
N THR A 18 13.16 19.50 6.07
CA THR A 18 12.52 19.47 7.39
C THR A 18 11.88 18.13 7.73
N THR A 19 11.74 17.21 6.77
CA THR A 19 11.11 15.90 6.96
C THR A 19 12.09 14.72 6.88
N LEU A 20 13.38 14.97 6.59
CA LEU A 20 14.41 13.94 6.39
C LEU A 20 14.53 12.92 7.52
N ARG A 21 14.38 13.34 8.78
CA ARG A 21 14.53 12.43 9.94
C ARG A 21 13.55 11.25 9.92
N TYR A 22 12.32 11.47 9.42
CA TYR A 22 11.24 10.48 9.46
C TYR A 22 10.58 10.24 8.09
N GLY A 23 11.11 10.85 7.03
CA GLY A 23 10.56 10.75 5.68
C GLY A 23 9.36 11.66 5.41
N GLY A 24 8.99 11.71 4.12
CA GLY A 24 7.88 12.52 3.60
C GLY A 24 6.66 11.72 3.16
N ASN A 25 6.68 10.40 3.29
CA ASN A 25 5.62 9.50 2.81
C ASN A 25 4.44 9.43 3.77
N THR A 26 3.23 9.22 3.24
CA THR A 26 2.02 8.97 4.02
C THR A 26 1.94 7.54 4.53
N SER A 27 0.98 7.27 5.43
CA SER A 27 0.85 6.03 6.22
C SER A 27 1.12 4.75 5.43
N CYS A 28 2.15 4.02 5.84
CA CYS A 28 2.41 2.66 5.38
C CYS A 28 3.34 1.98 6.38
N VAL A 29 2.90 0.88 6.97
CA VAL A 29 3.66 0.14 7.98
C VAL A 29 3.77 -1.32 7.56
N GLU A 30 5.00 -1.81 7.48
CA GLU A 30 5.31 -3.22 7.30
C GLU A 30 5.42 -3.89 8.67
N ILE A 31 4.72 -5.00 8.83
CA ILE A 31 4.78 -5.85 10.01
C ILE A 31 5.14 -7.25 9.55
N GLU A 32 6.21 -7.80 10.13
CA GLU A 32 6.60 -9.19 9.96
C GLU A 32 6.42 -9.91 11.31
N THR A 33 5.51 -10.88 11.34
CA THR A 33 5.24 -11.66 12.56
C THR A 33 6.36 -12.64 12.84
N ASP A 34 6.43 -13.18 14.05
CA ASP A 34 7.39 -14.26 14.39
C ASP A 34 7.20 -15.55 13.57
N ARG A 35 6.06 -15.68 12.87
CA ARG A 35 5.77 -16.79 11.95
C ARG A 35 6.07 -16.44 10.48
N GLY A 36 6.67 -15.28 10.22
CA GLY A 36 6.97 -14.81 8.86
C GLY A 36 5.77 -14.29 8.09
N THR A 37 4.63 -14.05 8.74
CA THR A 37 3.46 -13.44 8.08
C THR A 37 3.74 -11.97 7.81
N LEU A 38 3.59 -11.56 6.55
CA LEU A 38 3.70 -10.17 6.12
C LEU A 38 2.32 -9.49 6.21
N VAL A 39 2.25 -8.42 6.99
CA VAL A 39 1.09 -7.55 7.09
C VAL A 39 1.52 -6.13 6.79
N VAL A 40 0.78 -5.46 5.91
CA VAL A 40 0.94 -4.05 5.59
C VAL A 40 -0.26 -3.30 6.16
N VAL A 41 -0.02 -2.35 7.06
CA VAL A 41 -1.07 -1.47 7.58
C VAL A 41 -1.03 -0.17 6.81
N ASP A 42 -2.15 0.13 6.15
CA ASP A 42 -2.33 1.19 5.17
C ASP A 42 -1.43 1.10 3.93
N CYS A 43 -1.94 1.62 2.81
CA CYS A 43 -1.26 1.66 1.53
C CYS A 43 -1.17 3.10 1.03
N GLY A 44 -0.68 4.00 1.88
CA GLY A 44 -0.30 5.37 1.52
C GLY A 44 0.97 5.43 0.66
N THR A 45 1.51 6.61 0.40
CA THR A 45 2.64 6.78 -0.54
C THR A 45 3.91 6.04 -0.11
N GLY A 46 4.05 5.65 1.16
CA GLY A 46 5.13 4.78 1.62
C GLY A 46 5.11 3.39 0.99
N ALA A 47 3.96 2.92 0.53
CA ALA A 47 3.79 1.62 -0.11
C ALA A 47 4.68 1.47 -1.35
N HIS A 48 4.96 2.55 -2.07
CA HIS A 48 5.84 2.49 -3.23
C HIS A 48 7.24 1.95 -2.86
N GLY A 49 7.84 2.47 -1.80
CA GLY A 49 9.16 2.02 -1.32
C GLY A 49 9.14 0.58 -0.80
N LEU A 50 8.11 0.22 -0.04
CA LEU A 50 7.92 -1.16 0.44
C LEU A 50 7.79 -2.13 -0.75
N GLY A 51 6.98 -1.77 -1.74
CA GLY A 51 6.76 -2.58 -2.93
C GLY A 51 8.04 -2.89 -3.68
N GLN A 52 8.92 -1.89 -3.87
CA GLN A 52 10.22 -2.10 -4.50
C GLN A 52 11.10 -3.09 -3.71
N LYS A 53 11.13 -2.96 -2.38
CA LYS A 53 11.88 -3.88 -1.50
C LYS A 53 11.34 -5.31 -1.62
N LEU A 54 10.03 -5.49 -1.65
CA LEU A 54 9.38 -6.80 -1.71
C LEU A 54 9.64 -7.51 -3.05
N VAL A 55 9.45 -6.82 -4.18
CA VAL A 55 9.67 -7.42 -5.50
C VAL A 55 11.12 -7.86 -5.71
N SER A 56 12.10 -7.15 -5.10
CA SER A 56 13.51 -7.55 -5.14
C SER A 56 13.83 -8.84 -4.35
N SER A 57 12.89 -9.34 -3.54
CA SER A 57 13.08 -10.49 -2.65
C SER A 57 12.45 -11.80 -3.17
N GLY A 58 11.78 -11.77 -4.33
CA GLY A 58 11.08 -12.92 -4.93
C GLY A 58 9.56 -12.87 -4.80
N PRO A 59 8.84 -13.97 -5.09
CA PRO A 59 7.39 -14.04 -4.94
C PRO A 59 6.95 -13.72 -3.51
N THR A 60 5.90 -12.92 -3.37
CA THR A 60 5.42 -12.42 -2.08
C THR A 60 3.97 -12.79 -1.82
N LYS A 61 3.71 -13.22 -0.59
CA LYS A 61 2.39 -13.39 -0.04
C LYS A 61 2.20 -12.48 1.16
N GLY A 62 1.05 -11.81 1.27
CA GLY A 62 0.81 -10.94 2.40
C GLY A 62 -0.62 -10.43 2.55
N HIS A 63 -0.82 -9.66 3.61
CA HIS A 63 -2.10 -9.05 3.95
C HIS A 63 -1.93 -7.53 3.91
N VAL A 64 -2.90 -6.81 3.34
CA VAL A 64 -3.00 -5.36 3.44
C VAL A 64 -4.23 -5.02 4.28
N VAL A 65 -4.04 -4.36 5.41
CA VAL A 65 -5.11 -3.91 6.29
C VAL A 65 -5.18 -2.38 6.18
N ILE A 66 -6.20 -1.89 5.48
CA ILE A 66 -6.48 -0.47 5.34
C ILE A 66 -7.28 -0.02 6.56
N SER A 67 -6.78 0.95 7.31
CA SER A 67 -7.45 1.45 8.52
C SER A 67 -8.74 2.21 8.18
N HIS A 68 -8.73 3.00 7.11
CA HIS A 68 -9.87 3.69 6.51
C HIS A 68 -9.47 4.21 5.12
N THR A 69 -10.44 4.61 4.31
CA THR A 69 -10.24 4.88 2.87
C THR A 69 -9.97 6.35 2.53
N HIS A 70 -9.42 7.13 3.46
CA HIS A 70 -8.91 8.46 3.12
C HIS A 70 -7.69 8.34 2.21
N TRP A 71 -7.49 9.36 1.38
CA TRP A 71 -6.54 9.29 0.27
C TRP A 71 -5.11 8.97 0.74
N ASP A 72 -4.67 9.56 1.84
CA ASP A 72 -3.34 9.34 2.42
C ASP A 72 -3.08 7.90 2.89
N HIS A 73 -4.12 7.08 3.01
CA HIS A 73 -4.06 5.66 3.38
C HIS A 73 -4.20 4.70 2.19
N ILE A 74 -4.62 5.18 1.02
CA ILE A 74 -4.84 4.33 -0.17
C ILE A 74 -4.10 4.81 -1.43
N GLN A 75 -3.54 6.02 -1.43
CA GLN A 75 -2.90 6.65 -2.59
C GLN A 75 -1.72 5.85 -3.16
N GLY A 76 -1.05 5.05 -2.33
CA GLY A 76 0.05 4.20 -2.75
C GLY A 76 -0.40 2.86 -3.32
N PHE A 77 -1.67 2.49 -3.19
CA PHE A 77 -2.21 1.22 -3.68
C PHE A 77 -1.92 0.98 -5.17
N PRO A 78 -2.17 1.94 -6.09
CA PRO A 78 -1.87 1.75 -7.52
C PRO A 78 -0.36 1.69 -7.83
N PHE A 79 0.50 2.02 -6.86
CA PHE A 79 1.96 2.05 -6.98
C PHE A 79 2.64 0.93 -6.18
N PHE A 80 1.86 0.04 -5.56
CA PHE A 80 2.39 -1.11 -4.83
C PHE A 80 2.76 -2.22 -5.81
N ALA A 81 4.02 -2.21 -6.25
CA ALA A 81 4.56 -3.11 -7.27
C ALA A 81 4.19 -4.60 -7.09
N PRO A 82 4.12 -5.17 -5.86
CA PRO A 82 3.73 -6.56 -5.67
C PRO A 82 2.36 -6.94 -6.24
N PHE A 83 1.40 -6.01 -6.38
CA PHE A 83 0.09 -6.32 -6.97
C PHE A 83 0.13 -6.59 -8.47
N PHE A 84 1.22 -6.22 -9.15
CA PHE A 84 1.36 -6.34 -10.61
C PHE A 84 2.22 -7.55 -11.02
N VAL A 85 2.77 -8.28 -10.05
CA VAL A 85 3.70 -9.39 -10.33
C VAL A 85 2.94 -10.72 -10.25
N PRO A 86 2.83 -11.47 -11.36
CA PRO A 86 2.19 -12.79 -11.35
C PRO A 86 2.85 -13.75 -10.37
N GLY A 87 2.03 -14.52 -9.66
CA GLY A 87 2.47 -15.49 -8.65
C GLY A 87 2.61 -14.91 -7.24
N ASN A 88 2.39 -13.61 -7.07
CA ASN A 88 2.15 -13.03 -5.74
C ASN A 88 0.72 -13.33 -5.28
N GLU A 89 0.49 -13.32 -3.96
CA GLU A 89 -0.84 -13.52 -3.36
C GLU A 89 -1.10 -12.45 -2.30
N TRP A 90 -2.14 -11.65 -2.47
CA TRP A 90 -2.45 -10.57 -1.53
C TRP A 90 -3.92 -10.54 -1.12
N GLU A 91 -4.16 -10.48 0.18
CA GLU A 91 -5.50 -10.28 0.73
C GLU A 91 -5.64 -8.86 1.28
N VAL A 92 -6.67 -8.13 0.85
CA VAL A 92 -6.89 -6.73 1.23
C VAL A 92 -8.14 -6.61 2.09
N TYR A 93 -8.01 -5.99 3.26
CA TYR A 93 -9.06 -5.78 4.24
C TYR A 93 -9.25 -4.29 4.50
N ALA A 94 -10.49 -3.86 4.70
CA ALA A 94 -10.82 -2.50 5.10
C ALA A 94 -12.16 -2.49 5.88
N PRO A 95 -12.44 -1.46 6.69
CA PRO A 95 -13.78 -1.25 7.21
C PRO A 95 -14.78 -1.15 6.07
N GLY A 96 -16.00 -1.65 6.29
CA GLY A 96 -17.08 -1.51 5.32
C GLY A 96 -17.39 -0.03 5.07
N ALA A 97 -17.26 0.40 3.82
CA ALA A 97 -17.61 1.73 3.35
C ALA A 97 -18.65 1.64 2.22
N GLY A 98 -19.37 2.73 1.96
CA GLY A 98 -20.39 2.79 0.91
C GLY A 98 -19.79 2.49 -0.46
N GLY A 99 -20.24 1.42 -1.13
CA GLY A 99 -19.72 0.96 -2.43
C GLY A 99 -18.74 -0.21 -2.36
N GLY A 100 -18.35 -0.65 -1.15
CA GLY A 100 -17.40 -1.76 -0.95
C GLY A 100 -15.94 -1.38 -1.23
N LEU A 101 -15.01 -2.14 -0.66
CA LEU A 101 -13.57 -1.88 -0.81
C LEU A 101 -13.12 -1.90 -2.27
N GLU A 102 -13.58 -2.88 -3.05
CA GLU A 102 -13.23 -2.97 -4.47
C GLU A 102 -13.68 -1.74 -5.24
N GLY A 103 -14.91 -1.26 -5.04
CA GLY A 103 -15.43 -0.07 -5.71
C GLY A 103 -14.59 1.19 -5.42
N ILE A 104 -14.15 1.35 -4.17
CA ILE A 104 -13.30 2.46 -3.74
C ILE A 104 -11.92 2.38 -4.40
N LEU A 105 -11.28 1.21 -4.38
CA LEU A 105 -9.95 1.01 -4.97
C LEU A 105 -10.01 1.12 -6.51
N ARG A 106 -11.08 0.62 -7.13
CA ARG A 106 -11.34 0.74 -8.56
C ARG A 106 -11.49 2.20 -8.97
N GLY A 107 -12.20 3.01 -8.18
CA GLY A 107 -12.41 4.43 -8.45
C GLY A 107 -11.11 5.24 -8.54
N GLN A 108 -10.14 5.00 -7.65
CA GLN A 108 -8.83 5.68 -7.74
C GLN A 108 -7.94 5.16 -8.88
N MET A 109 -8.27 4.00 -9.46
CA MET A 109 -7.58 3.39 -10.60
C MET A 109 -8.35 3.58 -11.93
N GLU A 110 -9.35 4.45 -11.95
CA GLU A 110 -10.01 4.85 -13.20
C GLU A 110 -9.05 5.62 -14.09
N TYR A 111 -9.22 5.49 -15.41
CA TYR A 111 -8.33 6.08 -16.42
C TYR A 111 -8.14 7.60 -16.26
N ALA A 112 -9.12 8.29 -15.66
CA ALA A 112 -9.02 9.72 -15.36
C ALA A 112 -7.90 10.05 -14.36
N TYR A 113 -7.54 9.12 -13.48
CA TYR A 113 -6.58 9.32 -12.38
C TYR A 113 -5.34 8.45 -12.53
N PHE A 114 -5.47 7.26 -13.12
CA PHE A 114 -4.38 6.29 -13.23
C PHE A 114 -4.49 5.47 -14.53
N PRO A 115 -3.38 5.22 -15.25
CA PRO A 115 -3.44 4.58 -16.57
C PRO A 115 -3.72 3.06 -16.54
N VAL A 116 -3.73 2.44 -15.36
CA VAL A 116 -3.86 0.99 -15.17
C VAL A 116 -5.09 0.70 -14.32
N THR A 117 -5.97 -0.19 -14.79
CA THR A 117 -7.20 -0.54 -14.05
C THR A 117 -6.93 -1.64 -13.01
N ILE A 118 -7.84 -1.79 -12.06
CA ILE A 118 -7.74 -2.88 -11.05
C ILE A 118 -7.79 -4.27 -11.69
N ASP A 119 -8.40 -4.42 -12.87
CA ASP A 119 -8.46 -5.69 -13.61
C ASP A 119 -7.13 -6.06 -14.28
N GLN A 120 -6.16 -5.13 -14.26
CA GLN A 120 -4.80 -5.32 -14.78
C GLN A 120 -3.79 -5.66 -13.67
N LEU A 121 -4.25 -5.84 -12.43
CA LEU A 121 -3.43 -6.44 -11.38
C LEU A 121 -3.09 -7.89 -11.74
N GLY A 122 -1.89 -8.34 -11.38
CA GLY A 122 -1.35 -9.65 -11.73
C GLY A 122 -1.27 -10.64 -10.58
N ALA A 123 -1.48 -10.16 -9.34
CA ALA A 123 -1.50 -10.95 -8.11
C ALA A 123 -2.91 -11.39 -7.71
#